data_AF-A0A520GWK4-F1
#
_entry.id   AF-A0A520GWK4-F1
#
_cell.length_a   1.000
_cell.length_b   1.000
_cell.length_c   1.000
_cell.angle_alpha   90.00
_cell.angle_beta   90.00
_cell.angle_gamma   90.00
#
_symmetry.space_group_name_H-M   'P 1'
#
loop_
_entity.id
_entity.type
_entity.pdbx_description
1 polymer ?
#
loop_
_entity_poly.entity_id
_entity_poly.type
_entity_poly.pdbx_seq_one_letter_code
_entity_poly.pdbx_strand_id
1 'polypeptide(L)'
;ICTWKCALRLWPDSPSFSNQVLRYWRRPHGIEHERGLPAHRAFPDAYVTAFHLRDQLNEASVAQLIEWSTNPGLIPRVRYGPDRGKDWREIDHESLMGFLTDRDPDIRFTANAEMDRRTGGGAVGRPSAQDLLL
;
A
#
# COMPACT_ATOMS: atom_id res chain seq x y z
N ILE A 1 15.47 -2.53 2.41
CA ILE A 1 14.00 -2.59 2.61
C ILE A 1 13.41 -1.25 2.20
N CYS A 2 12.37 -1.26 1.37
CA CYS A 2 11.62 -0.09 0.96
C CYS A 2 10.36 0.03 1.82
N THR A 3 10.37 0.95 2.79
CA THR A 3 9.27 1.12 3.74
C THR A 3 7.96 1.55 3.08
N TRP A 4 8.02 2.26 1.95
CA TRP A 4 6.85 2.62 1.16
C TRP A 4 6.15 1.39 0.56
N LYS A 5 6.88 0.50 -0.14
CA LYS A 5 6.32 -0.73 -0.72
C LYS A 5 5.77 -1.69 0.33
N CYS A 6 6.37 -1.71 1.52
CA CYS A 6 5.89 -2.50 2.65
C CYS A 6 4.59 -1.89 3.22
N ALA A 7 4.53 -0.56 3.38
CA ALA A 7 3.34 0.13 3.87
C ALA A 7 2.13 -0.08 2.96
N LEU A 8 2.31 -0.12 1.64
CA LEU A 8 1.20 -0.42 0.70
C LEU A 8 0.51 -1.78 0.97
N ARG A 9 1.27 -2.76 1.47
CA ARG A 9 0.79 -4.13 1.73
C ARG A 9 0.26 -4.29 3.14
N LEU A 10 0.98 -3.76 4.13
CA LEU A 10 0.62 -3.87 5.53
C LEU A 10 -0.54 -2.93 5.89
N TRP A 11 -0.58 -1.74 5.28
CA TRP A 11 -1.47 -0.65 5.67
C TRP A 11 -2.25 -0.06 4.49
N PRO A 12 -2.97 -0.89 3.72
CA PRO A 12 -3.64 -0.46 2.49
C PRO A 12 -4.71 0.62 2.72
N ASP A 13 -5.26 0.71 3.94
CA ASP A 13 -6.29 1.68 4.32
C ASP A 13 -5.73 3.06 4.69
N SER A 14 -4.41 3.25 4.65
CA SER A 14 -3.83 4.56 4.91
C SER A 14 -4.30 5.59 3.89
N PRO A 15 -4.68 6.83 4.31
CA PRO A 15 -5.11 7.86 3.37
C PRO A 15 -4.02 8.29 2.39
N SER A 16 -2.74 8.12 2.76
CA SER A 16 -1.58 8.30 1.90
C SER A 16 -0.34 7.66 2.53
N PHE A 17 0.67 7.38 1.72
CA PHE A 17 1.86 6.64 2.12
C PHE A 17 3.10 7.53 2.29
N SER A 18 2.92 8.84 2.47
CA SER A 18 4.03 9.72 2.87
C SER A 18 4.42 9.45 4.32
N ASN A 19 5.70 9.62 4.66
CA ASN A 19 6.22 9.41 6.01
C ASN A 19 5.37 10.14 7.08
N GLN A 20 5.02 11.41 6.82
CA GLN A 20 4.28 12.23 7.77
C GLN A 20 2.82 11.80 7.88
N VAL A 21 2.14 11.45 6.77
CA VAL A 21 0.78 10.90 6.85
C VAL A 21 0.77 9.60 7.64
N LEU A 22 1.69 8.68 7.33
CA LEU A 22 1.82 7.42 8.07
C LEU A 22 2.13 7.65 9.55
N ARG A 23 2.98 8.63 9.88
CA ARG A 23 3.29 8.99 11.27
C ARG A 23 2.04 9.41 12.03
N TYR A 24 1.26 10.33 11.47
CA TYR A 24 0.04 10.83 12.11
C TYR A 24 -1.06 9.78 12.19
N TRP A 25 -1.19 8.96 11.14
CA TRP A 25 -2.22 7.93 11.03
C TRP A 25 -1.90 6.71 11.92
N ARG A 26 -0.65 6.20 11.92
CA ARG A 26 -0.24 5.05 12.73
C ARG A 26 0.01 5.39 14.20
N ARG A 27 0.50 6.60 14.48
CA ARG A 27 0.97 7.02 15.81
C ARG A 27 1.95 6.01 16.44
N PRO A 28 3.12 5.75 15.81
CA PRO A 28 4.07 4.76 16.29
C PRO A 28 4.40 4.92 17.77
N HIS A 29 4.32 3.84 18.55
CA HIS A 29 4.57 3.90 19.99
C HIS A 29 5.99 4.43 20.29
N GLY A 30 6.10 5.38 21.22
CA GLY A 30 7.37 5.95 21.68
C GLY A 30 8.01 6.96 20.72
N ILE A 31 7.30 7.40 19.66
CA ILE A 31 7.82 8.44 18.78
C ILE A 31 7.75 9.81 19.46
N GLU A 32 8.86 10.54 19.49
CA GLU A 32 8.91 11.93 19.95
C GLU A 32 8.46 12.85 18.82
N HIS A 33 7.41 13.64 19.06
CA HIS A 33 6.78 14.44 18.01
C HIS A 33 7.76 15.47 17.40
N GLU A 34 8.46 16.23 18.23
CA GLU A 34 9.36 17.29 17.77
C GLU A 34 10.53 16.77 16.92
N ARG A 35 11.03 15.56 17.21
CA ARG A 35 12.13 14.96 16.43
C ARG A 35 11.73 14.58 15.00
N GLY A 36 10.44 14.36 14.75
CA GLY A 36 9.89 14.12 13.42
C GLY A 36 9.62 15.39 12.61
N LEU A 37 10.04 16.57 13.11
CA LEU A 37 9.83 17.87 12.49
C LEU A 37 11.15 18.68 12.40
N PRO A 38 11.24 19.67 11.47
CA PRO A 38 10.30 19.88 10.37
C PRO A 38 10.42 18.79 9.31
N ALA A 39 9.33 18.50 8.61
CA ALA A 39 9.30 17.53 7.51
C ALA A 39 10.24 17.96 6.36
N HIS A 40 10.60 17.01 5.50
CA HIS A 40 11.50 17.25 4.36
C HIS A 40 12.91 17.66 4.79
N ARG A 41 13.34 17.12 5.94
CA ARG A 41 14.70 17.26 6.48
C ARG A 41 15.24 15.87 6.74
N ALA A 42 16.53 15.69 6.46
CA ALA A 42 17.18 14.39 6.53
C ALA A 42 16.98 13.68 7.87
N PHE A 43 17.26 14.34 8.99
CA PHE A 43 17.11 13.74 10.32
C PHE A 43 15.64 13.44 10.67
N PRO A 44 14.71 14.41 10.62
CA PRO A 44 13.29 14.15 10.87
C PRO A 44 12.69 13.03 10.02
N ASP A 45 12.98 13.01 8.72
CA ASP A 45 12.43 11.97 7.83
C ASP A 45 13.04 10.60 8.12
N ALA A 46 14.35 10.52 8.40
CA ALA A 46 15.01 9.27 8.81
C ALA A 46 14.47 8.74 10.15
N TYR A 47 14.25 9.63 11.12
CA TYR A 47 13.65 9.30 12.41
C TYR A 47 12.26 8.67 12.22
N VAL A 48 11.40 9.31 11.43
CA VAL A 48 10.06 8.79 11.13
C VAL A 48 10.12 7.45 10.38
N THR A 49 11.00 7.33 9.37
CA THR A 49 11.20 6.08 8.64
C THR A 49 11.68 4.94 9.54
N ALA A 50 12.53 5.22 10.54
CA ALA A 50 13.00 4.20 11.49
C ALA A 50 11.84 3.60 12.32
N PHE A 51 10.91 4.44 12.77
CA PHE A 51 9.71 3.96 13.47
C PHE A 51 8.80 3.15 12.55
N HIS A 52 8.61 3.59 11.30
CA HIS A 52 7.85 2.81 10.32
C HIS A 52 8.49 1.45 10.06
N LEU A 53 9.80 1.39 9.86
CA LEU A 53 10.50 0.12 9.66
C LEU A 53 10.38 -0.81 10.87
N ARG A 54 10.54 -0.27 12.10
CA ARG A 54 10.33 -1.05 13.34
C ARG A 54 8.94 -1.67 13.38
N ASP A 55 7.91 -0.87 13.11
CA ASP A 55 6.53 -1.35 13.16
C ASP A 55 6.26 -2.37 12.05
N GLN A 56 6.84 -2.20 10.86
CA GLN A 56 6.77 -3.20 9.77
C GLN A 56 7.43 -4.52 10.16
N LEU A 57 8.57 -4.47 10.85
CA LEU A 57 9.28 -5.66 11.36
C LEU A 57 8.51 -6.40 12.46
N ASN A 58 7.58 -5.72 13.14
CA ASN A 58 6.70 -6.36 14.12
C ASN A 58 5.48 -7.04 13.46
N GLU A 59 5.14 -6.68 12.22
CA GLU A 59 3.98 -7.21 11.49
C GLU A 59 4.34 -8.27 10.45
N ALA A 60 5.57 -8.24 9.91
CA ALA A 60 6.04 -9.19 8.89
C ALA A 60 7.51 -9.57 9.08
N SER A 61 7.88 -10.73 8.56
CA SER A 61 9.27 -11.21 8.62
C SER A 61 10.20 -10.34 7.76
N VAL A 62 11.48 -10.29 8.13
CA VAL A 62 12.53 -9.62 7.34
C VAL A 62 12.54 -10.13 5.89
N ALA A 63 12.38 -11.44 5.70
CA ALA A 63 12.34 -12.06 4.37
C ALA A 63 11.19 -11.51 3.51
N GLN A 64 9.98 -11.41 4.08
CA GLN A 64 8.82 -10.82 3.38
C GLN A 64 9.03 -9.33 3.07
N LEU A 65 9.59 -8.55 4.01
CA LEU A 65 9.87 -7.14 3.75
C LEU A 65 10.89 -6.96 2.63
N ILE A 66 11.90 -7.82 2.54
CA ILE A 66 12.88 -7.83 1.43
C ILE A 66 12.19 -8.19 0.12
N GLU A 67 11.40 -9.25 0.10
CA GLU A 67 10.65 -9.69 -1.09
C GLU A 67 9.72 -8.59 -1.63
N TRP A 68 8.93 -7.96 -0.77
CA TRP A 68 8.06 -6.86 -1.16
C TRP A 68 8.84 -5.63 -1.66
N SER A 69 10.05 -5.43 -1.16
CA SER A 69 10.93 -4.35 -1.61
C SER A 69 11.44 -4.56 -3.03
N THR A 70 11.67 -5.81 -3.43
CA THR A 70 12.16 -6.17 -4.77
C THR A 70 11.04 -6.17 -5.82
N ASN A 71 9.79 -6.42 -5.42
CA ASN A 71 8.63 -6.33 -6.31
C ASN A 71 8.18 -4.88 -6.53
N PRO A 72 7.46 -4.56 -7.62
CA PRO A 72 6.74 -3.30 -7.74
C PRO A 72 5.76 -3.06 -6.57
N GLY A 73 5.35 -1.80 -6.40
CA GLY A 73 4.34 -1.40 -5.42
C GLY A 73 2.98 -2.01 -5.73
N LEU A 74 2.32 -2.57 -4.71
CA LEU A 74 0.94 -3.06 -4.82
C LEU A 74 -0.01 -1.92 -4.42
N ILE A 75 -0.56 -1.21 -5.40
CA ILE A 75 -1.28 0.05 -5.17
C ILE A 75 -2.69 -0.23 -4.62
N PRO A 76 -3.09 0.26 -3.43
CA PRO A 76 -4.37 -0.12 -2.83
C PRO A 76 -5.62 0.36 -3.58
N ARG A 77 -5.52 1.47 -4.32
CA ARG A 77 -6.64 2.12 -5.02
C ARG A 77 -6.23 2.58 -6.41
N VAL A 78 -7.16 2.55 -7.36
CA VAL A 78 -6.94 3.06 -8.71
C VAL A 78 -6.57 4.54 -8.67
N ARG A 79 -5.48 4.94 -9.34
CA ARG A 79 -4.91 6.31 -9.20
C ARG A 79 -5.52 7.35 -10.14
N TYR A 80 -6.03 6.93 -11.28
CA TYR A 80 -6.50 7.81 -12.35
C TYR A 80 -7.54 7.13 -13.23
N GLY A 81 -8.14 7.90 -14.13
CA GLY A 81 -9.24 7.45 -14.97
C GLY A 81 -10.60 7.47 -14.26
N PRO A 82 -11.63 6.94 -14.93
CA PRO A 82 -13.02 6.95 -14.43
C PRO A 82 -13.20 6.25 -13.08
N ASP A 83 -12.34 5.27 -12.79
CA ASP A 83 -12.38 4.46 -11.57
C ASP A 83 -11.47 4.99 -10.44
N ARG A 84 -10.91 6.20 -10.58
CA ARG A 84 -10.00 6.78 -9.58
C ARG A 84 -10.59 6.72 -8.16
N GLY A 85 -9.79 6.20 -7.24
CA GLY A 85 -10.14 6.05 -5.82
C GLY A 85 -10.88 4.77 -5.48
N LYS A 86 -11.36 4.00 -6.46
CA LYS A 86 -11.98 2.69 -6.22
C LYS A 86 -10.93 1.66 -5.79
N ASP A 87 -11.38 0.69 -4.99
CA ASP A 87 -10.63 -0.55 -4.79
C ASP A 87 -10.55 -1.33 -6.12
N TRP A 88 -9.46 -2.07 -6.33
CA TRP A 88 -9.29 -2.87 -7.55
C TRP A 88 -10.32 -3.99 -7.67
N ARG A 89 -10.92 -4.42 -6.57
CA ARG A 89 -12.05 -5.36 -6.58
C ARG A 89 -13.32 -4.73 -7.14
N GLU A 90 -13.48 -3.41 -7.07
CA GLU A 90 -14.71 -2.70 -7.48
C GLU A 90 -14.76 -2.34 -8.97
N ILE A 91 -13.64 -2.39 -9.68
CA ILE A 91 -13.62 -2.05 -11.11
C ILE A 91 -14.07 -3.24 -11.96
N ASP A 92 -14.71 -2.97 -13.10
CA ASP A 92 -15.11 -4.04 -14.01
C ASP A 92 -13.89 -4.68 -14.71
N HIS A 93 -14.15 -5.76 -15.46
CA HIS A 93 -13.08 -6.50 -16.14
C HIS A 93 -12.46 -5.70 -17.30
N GLU A 94 -13.24 -4.89 -18.01
CA GLU A 94 -12.76 -4.11 -19.16
C GLU A 94 -11.82 -2.99 -18.69
N SER A 95 -12.21 -2.25 -17.65
CA SER A 95 -11.36 -1.28 -16.96
C SER A 95 -10.06 -1.93 -16.47
N LEU A 96 -10.13 -3.11 -15.84
CA LEU A 96 -8.93 -3.82 -15.37
C LEU A 96 -7.98 -4.19 -16.53
N MET A 97 -8.51 -4.69 -17.65
CA MET A 97 -7.73 -5.03 -18.83
C MET A 97 -6.92 -3.84 -19.36
N GLY A 98 -7.48 -2.63 -19.30
CA GLY A 98 -6.77 -1.40 -19.67
C GLY A 98 -5.52 -1.12 -18.85
N PHE A 99 -5.48 -1.55 -17.58
CA PHE A 99 -4.32 -1.34 -16.69
C PHE A 99 -3.24 -2.43 -16.82
N LEU A 100 -3.51 -3.57 -17.47
CA LEU A 100 -2.53 -4.65 -17.64
C LEU A 100 -1.35 -4.27 -18.54
N THR A 101 -1.51 -3.26 -19.40
CA THR A 101 -0.47 -2.76 -20.30
C THR A 101 0.05 -1.38 -19.89
N ASP A 102 -0.25 -0.94 -18.67
CA ASP A 102 0.15 0.38 -18.19
C ASP A 102 1.68 0.57 -18.22
N ARG A 103 2.10 1.81 -18.46
CA ARG A 103 3.50 2.23 -18.47
C ARG A 103 4.09 2.29 -17.07
N ASP A 104 3.28 2.56 -16.05
CA ASP A 104 3.70 2.55 -14.66
C ASP A 104 3.80 1.08 -14.19
N PRO A 105 5.01 0.59 -13.83
CA PRO A 105 5.20 -0.80 -13.43
C PRO A 105 4.43 -1.17 -12.16
N ASP A 106 4.18 -0.23 -11.25
CA ASP A 106 3.42 -0.50 -10.02
C ASP A 106 1.93 -0.70 -10.34
N ILE A 107 1.39 0.11 -11.26
CA ILE A 107 0.00 -0.02 -11.72
C ILE A 107 -0.18 -1.33 -12.47
N ARG A 108 0.72 -1.63 -13.42
CA ARG A 108 0.67 -2.89 -14.16
C ARG A 108 0.80 -4.10 -13.24
N PHE A 109 1.73 -4.09 -12.29
CA PHE A 109 1.88 -5.16 -11.31
C PHE A 109 0.61 -5.36 -10.48
N THR A 110 -0.01 -4.27 -10.04
CA THR A 110 -1.26 -4.31 -9.27
C THR A 110 -2.42 -4.85 -10.09
N ALA A 111 -2.54 -4.45 -11.36
CA ALA A 111 -3.56 -4.95 -12.26
C ALA A 111 -3.41 -6.45 -12.54
N ASN A 112 -2.17 -6.94 -12.71
CA ASN A 112 -1.89 -8.37 -12.85
C ASN A 112 -2.26 -9.14 -11.57
N ALA A 113 -1.88 -8.62 -10.39
CA ALA A 113 -2.25 -9.26 -9.12
C ALA A 113 -3.78 -9.36 -8.93
N GLU A 114 -4.53 -8.33 -9.32
CA GLU A 114 -5.99 -8.38 -9.30
C GLU A 114 -6.55 -9.35 -10.34
N MET A 115 -5.96 -9.43 -11.54
CA MET A 115 -6.36 -10.41 -12.55
C MET A 115 -6.12 -11.86 -12.06
N ASP A 116 -4.98 -12.13 -11.47
CA ASP A 116 -4.64 -13.42 -10.87
C ASP A 116 -5.64 -13.78 -9.75
N ARG A 117 -6.01 -12.81 -8.91
CA ARG A 117 -7.02 -13.00 -7.87
C ARG A 117 -8.39 -13.37 -8.46
N ARG A 118 -8.82 -12.69 -9.53
CA ARG A 118 -10.11 -12.96 -10.20
C ARG A 118 -10.11 -14.33 -10.88
N THR A 119 -9.04 -14.69 -11.58
CA THR A 119 -8.91 -16.00 -12.25
C THR A 119 -8.83 -17.15 -11.23
N GLY A 120 -8.28 -16.89 -10.05
CA GLY A 120 -8.31 -17.78 -8.89
C GLY A 120 -9.66 -17.88 -8.16
N GLY A 121 -10.73 -17.27 -8.69
CA GLY A 121 -12.09 -17.33 -8.11
C GLY A 121 -12.42 -16.22 -7.11
N GLY A 122 -11.58 -15.18 -7.00
CA GLY A 122 -11.85 -14.03 -6.15
C GLY A 122 -13.07 -13.23 -6.61
N ALA A 123 -13.98 -12.92 -5.68
CA ALA A 123 -15.18 -12.14 -5.96
C ALA A 123 -14.86 -10.73 -6.49
N VAL A 124 -15.69 -10.22 -7.41
CA VAL A 124 -15.63 -8.86 -7.96
C VAL A 124 -16.78 -8.05 -7.37
N GLY A 125 -16.48 -6.80 -6.98
CA GLY A 125 -17.41 -5.87 -6.37
C GLY A 125 -16.94 -5.41 -4.98
N ARG A 126 -17.76 -4.57 -4.36
CA ARG A 126 -17.54 -4.17 -2.96
C ARG A 126 -17.69 -5.39 -2.05
N PRO A 127 -16.76 -5.62 -1.10
CA PRO A 127 -16.93 -6.64 -0.09
C PRO A 127 -18.25 -6.41 0.64
N SER A 128 -19.07 -7.45 0.75
CA SER A 128 -20.25 -7.41 1.59
C SER A 128 -19.83 -7.36 3.06
N ALA A 129 -20.74 -6.94 3.95
CA ALA A 129 -20.51 -7.02 5.40
C ALA A 129 -20.18 -8.47 5.84
N GLN A 130 -20.66 -9.46 5.10
CA GLN A 130 -20.45 -10.88 5.36
C GLN A 130 -19.04 -11.33 4.94
N ASP A 131 -18.49 -10.77 3.86
CA ASP A 131 -17.13 -11.04 3.41
C ASP A 131 -16.05 -10.43 4.32
N LEU A 132 -16.41 -9.45 5.16
CA LEU A 132 -15.51 -8.79 6.10
C LEU A 132 -15.44 -9.46 7.48
N LEU A 133 -16.30 -10.45 7.73
CA LEU A 133 -16.43 -11.15 9.01
C LEU A 133 -15.80 -12.56 9.00
N LEU A 134 -15.30 -13.01 7.84
CA LEU A 134 -14.61 -14.28 7.61
C LEU A 134 -13.11 -14.02 7.41
#